data_AF-A0A058ZU41-F1
#
_entry.id   AF-A0A058ZU41-F1
#
_cell.length_a   1.000
_cell.length_b   1.000
_cell.length_c   1.000
_cell.angle_alpha   90.00
_cell.angle_beta   90.00
_cell.angle_gamma   90.00
#
_symmetry.space_group_name_H-M   'P 1'
#
loop_
_entity.id
_entity.type
_entity.pdbx_description
1 polymer ?
#
loop_
_entity_poly.entity_id
_entity_poly.type
_entity_poly.pdbx_seq_one_letter_code
_entity_poly.pdbx_strand_id
1 'polypeptide(L)'
;MGKRFMRKVKIFVCKPFRKHPPPPPPPPPPPPPPSPPPSLPPPPTSPPKPKFPFVFPRVESTVLPNPSPFFSPSLLSAPLPTNSFFQNFALNNGDQAEYIHPYLIKPSPSSVSISFPSCVASSASLYQVFNADLTVSAVSGDDAARGMVPEAARHIISSYSDLSVMLDFVTSNLRFVLVRGSLYLTCLVDHGTE
;
A
#
# COMPACT_ATOMS: atom_id res chain seq x y z
N MET A 1 -15.25 25.28 59.63
CA MET A 1 -13.90 25.72 60.02
C MET A 1 -12.97 25.52 58.84
N GLY A 2 -12.56 26.59 58.15
CA GLY A 2 -11.72 26.52 56.94
C GLY A 2 -11.24 27.91 56.56
N LYS A 3 -10.10 28.34 57.10
CA LYS A 3 -9.54 29.68 56.89
C LYS A 3 -8.79 29.72 55.56
N ARG A 4 -9.33 30.44 54.56
CA ARG A 4 -8.62 30.71 53.30
C ARG A 4 -7.55 31.77 53.54
N PHE A 5 -6.28 31.40 53.37
CA PHE A 5 -5.14 32.29 53.51
C PHE A 5 -4.84 32.95 52.15
N MET A 6 -5.20 34.22 51.96
CA MET A 6 -4.84 34.96 50.76
C MET A 6 -3.41 35.50 50.88
N ARG A 7 -2.48 34.97 50.09
CA ARG A 7 -1.11 35.49 50.00
C ARG A 7 -1.07 36.71 49.07
N LYS A 8 -0.72 37.88 49.61
CA LYS A 8 -0.35 39.07 48.83
C LYS A 8 1.04 38.85 48.23
N VAL A 9 1.13 38.86 46.89
CA VAL A 9 2.40 38.82 46.16
C VAL A 9 2.73 40.25 45.72
N LYS A 10 3.92 40.73 46.10
CA LYS A 10 4.44 42.05 45.72
C LYS A 10 5.59 41.82 44.74
N ILE A 11 5.37 42.17 43.47
CA ILE A 11 6.35 41.97 42.41
C ILE A 11 7.32 43.15 42.42
N PHE A 12 8.61 42.88 42.62
CA PHE A 12 9.68 43.86 42.46
C PHE A 12 10.25 43.74 41.04
N VAL A 13 10.14 44.82 40.27
CA VAL A 13 10.68 44.90 38.90
C VAL A 13 12.11 45.46 38.98
N CYS A 14 13.11 44.60 38.78
CA CYS A 14 14.50 45.02 38.64
C CYS A 14 14.74 45.57 37.23
N LYS A 15 15.33 46.77 37.13
CA LYS A 15 15.75 47.36 35.84
C LYS A 15 16.85 46.50 35.21
N PRO A 16 16.83 46.27 33.88
CA PRO A 16 17.85 45.47 33.22
C PRO A 16 19.18 46.23 33.12
N PHE A 17 20.28 45.50 33.35
CA PHE A 17 21.64 45.98 33.14
C PHE A 17 21.91 46.17 31.63
N ARG A 18 22.46 47.32 31.25
CA ARG A 18 22.99 47.55 29.89
C ARG A 18 24.22 46.65 29.68
N LYS A 19 24.10 45.64 28.82
CA LYS A 19 25.22 44.83 28.36
C LYS A 19 25.87 45.50 27.15
N HIS A 20 27.19 45.66 27.18
CA HIS A 20 27.96 46.03 25.98
C HIS A 20 27.86 44.92 24.93
N PRO A 21 27.78 45.24 23.63
CA PRO A 21 27.76 44.23 22.58
C PRO A 21 29.11 43.50 22.53
N PRO A 22 29.12 42.17 22.41
CA PRO A 22 30.34 41.41 22.21
C PRO A 22 30.97 41.73 20.84
N PRO A 23 32.29 41.59 20.69
CA PRO A 23 32.95 41.75 19.39
C PRO A 23 32.40 40.72 18.39
N PRO A 24 32.38 41.07 17.09
CA PRO A 24 31.88 40.17 16.06
C PRO A 24 32.73 38.89 16.01
N PRO A 25 32.11 37.72 15.82
CA PRO A 25 32.83 36.47 15.67
C PRO A 25 33.70 36.50 14.39
N PRO A 26 34.84 35.79 14.39
CA PRO A 26 35.63 35.63 13.18
C PRO A 26 34.79 34.95 12.08
N PRO A 27 35.07 35.25 10.80
CA PRO A 27 34.36 34.63 9.69
C PRO A 27 34.53 33.10 9.75
N PRO A 28 33.47 32.33 9.44
CA PRO A 28 33.57 30.88 9.41
C PRO A 28 34.60 30.44 8.34
N PRO A 29 35.34 29.35 8.59
CA PRO A 29 36.21 28.78 7.58
C PRO A 29 35.38 28.41 6.34
N PRO A 30 35.98 28.46 5.14
CA PRO A 30 35.30 28.05 3.92
C PRO A 30 34.83 26.60 4.06
N PRO A 31 33.64 26.26 3.52
CA PRO A 31 33.14 24.91 3.58
C PRO A 31 34.13 23.95 2.90
N PRO A 32 34.32 22.73 3.44
CA PRO A 32 35.11 21.72 2.75
C PRO A 32 34.53 21.47 1.37
N PRO A 33 35.37 21.12 0.37
CA PRO A 33 34.88 20.75 -0.94
C PRO A 33 33.87 19.61 -0.83
N PRO A 34 32.83 19.58 -1.68
CA PRO A 34 31.83 18.53 -1.66
C PRO A 34 32.52 17.17 -1.85
N SER A 35 32.24 16.24 -0.93
CA SER A 35 32.66 14.85 -1.06
C SER A 35 32.20 14.32 -2.41
N PRO A 36 33.04 13.57 -3.15
CA PRO A 36 32.58 12.92 -4.37
C PRO A 36 31.37 12.04 -4.05
N PRO A 37 30.36 11.99 -4.94
CA PRO A 37 29.19 11.15 -4.73
C PRO A 37 29.65 9.70 -4.50
N PRO A 38 29.01 8.96 -3.58
CA PRO A 38 29.30 7.54 -3.42
C PRO A 38 29.14 6.85 -4.77
N SER A 39 30.15 6.07 -5.16
CA SER A 39 30.11 5.26 -6.37
C SER A 39 28.84 4.40 -6.35
N LEU A 40 28.03 4.51 -7.40
CA LEU A 40 26.85 3.67 -7.58
C LEU A 40 27.26 2.20 -7.46
N PRO A 41 26.50 1.37 -6.72
CA PRO A 41 26.75 -0.06 -6.72
C PRO A 41 26.70 -0.57 -8.16
N PRO A 42 27.57 -1.54 -8.53
CA PRO A 42 27.54 -2.12 -9.86
C PRO A 42 26.12 -2.65 -10.16
N PRO A 43 25.65 -2.54 -11.42
CA PRO A 43 24.37 -3.11 -11.80
C PRO A 43 24.35 -4.60 -11.42
N PRO A 44 23.19 -5.15 -11.00
CA PRO A 44 23.09 -6.56 -10.65
C PRO A 44 23.57 -7.39 -11.84
N THR A 45 24.72 -8.05 -11.66
CA THR A 45 25.26 -8.98 -12.65
C THR A 45 24.24 -10.08 -12.84
N SER A 46 23.86 -10.31 -14.09
CA SER A 46 22.99 -11.43 -14.45
C SER A 46 23.58 -12.74 -13.90
N PRO A 47 22.73 -13.66 -13.40
CA PRO A 47 23.22 -14.91 -12.86
C PRO A 47 24.05 -15.66 -13.92
N PRO A 48 25.15 -16.34 -13.52
CA PRO A 48 25.99 -17.08 -14.45
C PRO A 48 25.13 -18.03 -15.29
N LYS A 49 25.29 -18.01 -16.62
CA LYS A 49 24.61 -18.97 -17.50
C LYS A 49 24.99 -20.39 -17.05
N PRO A 50 24.03 -21.27 -16.73
CA PRO A 50 24.33 -22.63 -16.32
C PRO A 50 25.09 -23.35 -17.44
N LYS A 51 26.21 -23.99 -17.08
CA LYS A 51 27.09 -24.74 -17.99
C LYS A 51 26.50 -26.09 -18.45
N PHE A 52 25.30 -26.42 -17.97
CA PHE A 52 24.60 -27.66 -18.28
C PHE A 52 23.27 -27.34 -18.96
N PRO A 53 22.84 -28.15 -19.94
CA PRO A 53 21.52 -27.98 -20.54
C PRO A 53 20.45 -28.10 -19.45
N PHE A 54 19.45 -27.22 -19.51
CA PHE A 54 18.30 -27.27 -18.60
C PHE A 54 17.59 -28.61 -18.80
N VAL A 55 17.43 -29.38 -17.72
CA VAL A 55 16.98 -30.78 -17.75
C VAL A 55 15.48 -30.89 -18.00
N PHE A 56 14.71 -29.86 -17.66
CA PHE A 56 13.27 -29.86 -17.81
C PHE A 56 12.86 -29.23 -19.15
N PRO A 57 11.86 -29.78 -19.85
CA PRO A 57 11.35 -29.14 -21.07
C PRO A 57 10.76 -27.77 -20.72
N ARG A 58 10.96 -26.81 -21.62
CA ARG A 58 10.23 -25.53 -21.55
C ARG A 58 8.74 -25.83 -21.78
N VAL A 59 7.90 -25.38 -20.87
CA VAL A 59 6.44 -25.51 -20.94
C VAL A 59 5.80 -24.15 -20.72
N GLU A 60 4.67 -23.88 -21.36
CA GLU A 60 3.86 -22.69 -21.14
C GLU A 60 2.68 -23.04 -20.24
N SER A 61 2.42 -22.22 -19.22
CA SER A 61 1.29 -22.42 -18.31
C SER A 61 -0.03 -22.20 -19.04
N THR A 62 -0.97 -23.13 -18.91
CA THR A 62 -2.33 -22.99 -19.44
C THR A 62 -3.29 -22.32 -18.45
N VAL A 63 -2.88 -22.13 -17.19
CA VAL A 63 -3.74 -21.65 -16.10
C VAL A 63 -3.78 -20.12 -16.03
N LEU A 64 -2.67 -19.46 -16.36
CA LEU A 64 -2.53 -18.00 -16.31
C LEU A 64 -1.96 -17.51 -17.65
N PRO A 65 -2.57 -16.48 -18.28
CA PRO A 65 -1.94 -15.84 -19.43
C PRO A 65 -0.59 -15.26 -19.00
N ASN A 66 0.38 -15.34 -19.90
CA ASN A 66 1.72 -14.83 -19.66
C ASN A 66 1.92 -13.47 -20.34
N PRO A 67 2.10 -12.35 -19.60
CA PRO A 67 1.88 -12.15 -18.17
C PRO A 67 0.41 -11.87 -17.83
N SER A 68 0.04 -12.00 -16.54
CA SER A 68 -1.30 -11.60 -16.09
C SER A 68 -1.47 -10.08 -16.16
N PRO A 69 -2.62 -9.57 -16.65
CA PRO A 69 -2.84 -8.14 -16.80
C PRO A 69 -3.02 -7.42 -15.46
N PHE A 70 -3.14 -8.16 -14.35
CA PHE A 70 -3.34 -7.62 -13.01
C PHE A 70 -2.03 -7.22 -12.31
N PHE A 71 -0.86 -7.46 -12.89
CA PHE A 71 0.41 -7.04 -12.28
C PHE A 71 0.96 -5.79 -12.95
N SER A 72 1.43 -4.85 -12.12
CA SER A 72 2.10 -3.66 -12.63
C SER A 72 3.36 -4.03 -13.42
N PRO A 73 3.75 -3.24 -14.44
CA PRO A 73 4.93 -3.52 -15.25
C PRO A 73 6.23 -3.65 -14.44
N SER A 74 6.33 -2.96 -13.31
CA SER A 74 7.50 -3.04 -12.41
C SER A 74 7.69 -4.43 -11.80
N LEU A 75 6.61 -5.19 -11.61
CA LEU A 75 6.63 -6.54 -11.03
C LEU A 75 6.97 -7.64 -12.06
N LEU A 76 6.86 -7.34 -13.37
CA LEU A 76 7.10 -8.31 -14.45
C LEU A 76 8.59 -8.62 -14.69
N SER A 77 9.50 -7.90 -14.01
CA SER A 77 10.94 -8.13 -14.10
C SER A 77 11.43 -9.36 -13.32
N ALA A 78 10.61 -9.89 -12.41
CA ALA A 78 10.90 -11.04 -11.57
C ALA A 78 9.80 -12.12 -11.72
N PRO A 79 10.07 -13.38 -11.35
CA PRO A 79 9.04 -14.41 -11.31
C PRO A 79 7.89 -14.01 -10.40
N LEU A 80 6.66 -14.07 -10.93
CA LEU A 80 5.45 -13.76 -10.17
C LEU A 80 5.11 -14.91 -9.21
N PRO A 81 4.54 -14.63 -8.04
CA PRO A 81 4.13 -15.68 -7.11
C PRO A 81 2.91 -16.43 -7.66
N THR A 82 2.90 -17.75 -7.51
CA THR A 82 1.87 -18.64 -8.10
C THR A 82 1.02 -19.39 -7.06
N ASN A 83 1.22 -19.12 -5.77
CA ASN A 83 0.46 -19.70 -4.65
C ASN A 83 0.37 -18.69 -3.49
N SER A 84 0.09 -17.44 -3.83
CA SER A 84 -0.08 -16.36 -2.85
C SER A 84 -1.47 -16.41 -2.22
N PHE A 85 -1.59 -15.89 -1.00
CA PHE A 85 -2.89 -15.69 -0.35
C PHE A 85 -3.79 -14.68 -1.08
N PHE A 86 -3.26 -13.95 -2.07
CA PHE A 86 -3.98 -12.97 -2.88
C PHE A 86 -4.16 -13.42 -4.34
N GLN A 87 -3.88 -14.69 -4.63
CA GLN A 87 -3.82 -15.21 -6.00
C GLN A 87 -5.10 -14.94 -6.79
N ASN A 88 -6.28 -14.98 -6.14
CA ASN A 88 -7.56 -14.77 -6.79
C ASN A 88 -7.71 -13.38 -7.41
N PHE A 89 -6.95 -12.39 -6.94
CA PHE A 89 -6.94 -11.05 -7.54
C PHE A 89 -6.26 -11.00 -8.92
N ALA A 90 -5.51 -12.03 -9.30
CA ALA A 90 -4.82 -12.10 -10.59
C ALA A 90 -5.38 -13.17 -11.54
N LEU A 91 -6.34 -13.99 -11.09
CA LEU A 91 -6.94 -15.07 -11.85
C LEU A 91 -8.26 -14.63 -12.50
N ASN A 92 -8.56 -15.15 -13.69
CA ASN A 92 -9.78 -14.84 -14.43
C ASN A 92 -10.00 -13.32 -14.59
N ASN A 93 -11.06 -12.79 -13.99
CA ASN A 93 -11.39 -11.37 -13.98
C ASN A 93 -10.90 -10.63 -12.72
N GLY A 94 -10.20 -11.32 -11.81
CA GLY A 94 -9.73 -10.76 -10.54
C GLY A 94 -10.85 -10.41 -9.55
N ASP A 95 -12.07 -10.88 -9.82
CA ASP A 95 -13.32 -10.56 -9.11
C ASP A 95 -13.72 -11.65 -8.10
N GLN A 96 -12.85 -12.62 -7.86
CA GLN A 96 -13.09 -13.66 -6.85
C GLN A 96 -12.77 -13.14 -5.45
N ALA A 97 -13.60 -13.52 -4.49
CA ALA A 97 -13.37 -13.17 -3.09
C ALA A 97 -12.16 -13.92 -2.55
N GLU A 98 -11.35 -13.23 -1.75
CA GLU A 98 -10.14 -13.76 -1.15
C GLU A 98 -10.15 -13.55 0.36
N TYR A 99 -9.67 -14.56 1.10
CA TYR A 99 -9.64 -14.49 2.55
C TYR A 99 -8.37 -13.82 3.06
N ILE A 100 -8.51 -12.54 3.41
CA ILE A 100 -7.47 -11.74 4.04
C ILE A 100 -7.86 -11.56 5.50
N HIS A 101 -7.46 -12.53 6.33
CA HIS A 101 -7.86 -12.61 7.73
C HIS A 101 -7.82 -11.22 8.42
N PRO A 102 -8.91 -10.81 9.10
CA PRO A 102 -10.14 -11.58 9.38
C PRO A 102 -11.25 -11.46 8.32
N TYR A 103 -11.03 -10.78 7.20
CA TYR A 103 -12.07 -10.41 6.24
C TYR A 103 -12.02 -11.25 4.95
N LEU A 104 -13.16 -11.35 4.25
CA LEU A 104 -13.16 -11.68 2.83
C LEU A 104 -13.23 -10.39 2.02
N ILE A 105 -12.38 -10.27 1.02
CA ILE A 105 -12.25 -9.09 0.17
C ILE A 105 -12.55 -9.49 -1.27
N LYS A 106 -13.46 -8.77 -1.91
CA LYS A 106 -13.85 -8.98 -3.30
C LYS A 106 -13.69 -7.68 -4.10
N PRO A 107 -12.66 -7.58 -4.96
CA PRO A 107 -12.53 -6.48 -5.89
C PRO A 107 -13.67 -6.50 -6.93
N SER A 108 -14.03 -5.34 -7.43
CA SER A 108 -14.95 -5.14 -8.54
C SER A 108 -14.52 -3.87 -9.28
N PRO A 109 -15.00 -3.61 -10.51
CA PRO A 109 -14.59 -2.41 -11.22
C PRO A 109 -14.82 -1.16 -10.36
N SER A 110 -13.77 -0.36 -10.17
CA SER A 110 -13.79 0.88 -9.38
C SER A 110 -14.21 0.75 -7.91
N SER A 111 -14.22 -0.47 -7.33
CA SER A 111 -14.73 -0.70 -5.98
C SER A 111 -14.17 -1.95 -5.31
N VAL A 112 -14.23 -1.99 -3.98
CA VAL A 112 -13.88 -3.16 -3.17
C VAL A 112 -15.00 -3.43 -2.18
N SER A 113 -15.57 -4.63 -2.25
CA SER A 113 -16.52 -5.13 -1.27
C SER A 113 -15.81 -5.98 -0.21
N ILE A 114 -16.24 -5.82 1.03
CA ILE A 114 -15.64 -6.39 2.24
C ILE A 114 -16.74 -7.11 3.00
N SER A 115 -16.42 -8.28 3.52
CA SER A 115 -17.31 -8.98 4.45
C SER A 115 -16.55 -9.59 5.61
N PHE A 116 -17.12 -9.53 6.80
CA PHE A 116 -16.74 -10.41 7.89
C PHE A 116 -17.37 -11.79 7.63
N PRO A 117 -16.56 -12.86 7.48
CA PRO A 117 -17.05 -14.14 6.98
C PRO A 117 -18.06 -14.76 7.95
N SER A 118 -19.23 -15.10 7.44
CA SER A 118 -20.15 -16.01 8.13
C SER A 118 -19.78 -17.45 7.77
N CYS A 119 -19.62 -18.29 8.80
CA CYS A 119 -19.23 -19.68 8.64
C CYS A 119 -20.47 -20.58 8.57
N VAL A 120 -20.54 -21.41 7.53
CA VAL A 120 -21.53 -22.49 7.43
C VAL A 120 -20.80 -23.81 7.59
N ALA A 121 -21.24 -24.59 8.57
CA ALA A 121 -20.67 -25.88 8.89
C ALA A 121 -21.69 -26.99 8.65
N SER A 122 -21.23 -28.07 8.04
CA SER A 122 -21.91 -29.35 7.93
C SER A 122 -21.02 -30.45 8.50
N SER A 123 -21.51 -31.70 8.55
CA SER A 123 -20.69 -32.83 8.99
C SER A 123 -19.53 -33.15 8.04
N ALA A 124 -19.61 -32.76 6.77
CA ALA A 124 -18.62 -33.06 5.74
C ALA A 124 -17.75 -31.87 5.34
N SER A 125 -18.14 -30.64 5.69
CA SER A 125 -17.48 -29.44 5.21
C SER A 125 -17.70 -28.23 6.12
N LEU A 126 -16.73 -27.33 6.10
CA LEU A 126 -16.82 -26.00 6.67
C LEU A 126 -16.41 -25.00 5.59
N TYR A 127 -17.27 -24.03 5.30
CA TYR A 127 -16.99 -23.01 4.31
C TYR A 127 -17.47 -21.64 4.77
N GLN A 128 -16.87 -20.60 4.20
CA GLN A 128 -17.21 -19.22 4.47
C GLN A 128 -18.06 -18.67 3.33
N VAL A 129 -19.12 -17.95 3.67
CA VAL A 129 -19.98 -17.29 2.69
C VAL A 129 -19.61 -15.82 2.62
N PHE A 130 -19.40 -15.34 1.39
CA PHE A 130 -19.21 -13.91 1.14
C PHE A 130 -20.57 -13.20 1.11
N ASN A 131 -20.78 -12.26 2.03
CA ASN A 131 -21.91 -11.32 2.04
C ASN A 131 -21.37 -9.93 2.28
N ALA A 132 -21.40 -9.04 1.28
CA ALA A 132 -20.79 -7.73 1.37
C ALA A 132 -21.42 -6.88 2.51
N ASP A 133 -20.67 -6.65 3.57
CA ASP A 133 -21.07 -5.79 4.70
C ASP A 133 -20.75 -4.32 4.41
N LEU A 134 -19.64 -4.08 3.72
CA LEU A 134 -19.17 -2.76 3.34
C LEU A 134 -18.67 -2.78 1.90
N THR A 135 -19.02 -1.77 1.10
CA THR A 135 -18.44 -1.56 -0.22
C THR A 135 -17.85 -0.15 -0.27
N VAL A 136 -16.58 -0.06 -0.64
CA VAL A 136 -15.88 1.20 -0.86
C VAL A 136 -15.71 1.38 -2.35
N SER A 137 -16.26 2.46 -2.90
CA SER A 137 -16.21 2.81 -4.32
C SER A 137 -15.90 4.29 -4.49
N ALA A 138 -15.25 4.66 -5.59
CA ALA A 138 -15.19 6.06 -5.99
C ALA A 138 -16.17 6.31 -7.13
N VAL A 139 -16.89 7.42 -7.05
CA VAL A 139 -17.73 7.91 -8.14
C VAL A 139 -16.89 8.88 -8.96
N SER A 140 -16.53 8.51 -10.19
CA SER A 140 -16.05 9.48 -11.17
C SER A 140 -17.28 10.04 -11.90
N GLY A 141 -17.36 11.37 -12.05
CA GLY A 141 -18.53 12.04 -12.64
C GLY A 141 -18.81 11.67 -14.09
N ASP A 142 -17.82 11.13 -14.81
CA ASP A 142 -17.92 10.82 -16.24
C ASP A 142 -18.36 9.36 -16.52
N ASP A 143 -18.13 8.42 -15.60
CA ASP A 143 -18.42 6.99 -15.82
C ASP A 143 -19.92 6.65 -15.74
N ALA A 144 -20.69 7.40 -14.95
CA ALA A 144 -22.15 7.24 -14.85
C ALA A 144 -22.89 7.65 -16.15
N ALA A 145 -22.28 8.53 -16.96
CA ALA A 145 -22.90 9.09 -18.15
C ALA A 145 -22.74 8.23 -19.42
N ARG A 146 -21.81 7.25 -19.44
CA ARG A 146 -21.46 6.52 -20.67
C ARG A 146 -21.73 5.02 -20.66
N GLY A 147 -22.16 4.43 -19.55
CA GLY A 147 -22.58 3.01 -19.48
C GLY A 147 -21.52 2.00 -19.95
N MET A 148 -20.27 2.43 -20.11
CA MET A 148 -19.15 1.64 -20.61
C MET A 148 -18.12 1.60 -19.50
N VAL A 149 -18.01 0.46 -18.82
CA VAL A 149 -16.94 0.22 -17.84
C VAL A 149 -15.64 0.10 -18.62
N PRO A 150 -14.68 1.04 -18.51
CA PRO A 150 -13.42 0.92 -19.22
C PRO A 150 -12.70 -0.33 -18.74
N GLU A 151 -11.97 -0.99 -19.64
CA GLU A 151 -11.04 -2.06 -19.31
C GLU A 151 -9.93 -1.58 -18.33
N ALA A 152 -9.79 -0.26 -18.16
CA ALA A 152 -8.96 0.39 -17.15
C ALA A 152 -9.58 0.43 -15.74
N ALA A 153 -10.86 0.04 -15.56
CA ALA A 153 -11.56 0.12 -14.27
C ALA A 153 -11.27 -1.05 -13.31
N ARG A 154 -10.52 -2.04 -13.77
CA ARG A 154 -10.02 -3.16 -12.95
C ARG A 154 -8.85 -2.72 -12.07
N HIS A 155 -8.66 -3.44 -10.97
CA HIS A 155 -7.51 -3.23 -10.10
C HIS A 155 -6.21 -3.72 -10.73
N ILE A 156 -5.11 -3.14 -10.28
CA ILE A 156 -3.74 -3.58 -10.57
C ILE A 156 -3.02 -3.84 -9.24
N ILE A 157 -2.34 -4.98 -9.14
CA ILE A 157 -1.42 -5.30 -8.05
C ILE A 157 -0.14 -4.51 -8.31
N SER A 158 0.09 -3.47 -7.52
CA SER A 158 1.27 -2.61 -7.69
C SER A 158 2.47 -3.06 -6.88
N SER A 159 2.23 -3.70 -5.74
CA SER A 159 3.26 -4.34 -4.92
C SER A 159 2.67 -5.42 -4.03
N TYR A 160 3.53 -6.31 -3.55
CA TYR A 160 3.17 -7.38 -2.63
C TYR A 160 4.35 -7.72 -1.71
N SER A 161 4.05 -8.37 -0.60
CA SER A 161 4.98 -9.03 0.30
C SER A 161 4.42 -10.39 0.72
N ASP A 162 5.11 -11.10 1.61
CA ASP A 162 4.64 -12.40 2.14
C ASP A 162 3.25 -12.33 2.79
N LEU A 163 2.88 -11.17 3.34
CA LEU A 163 1.63 -10.97 4.09
C LEU A 163 0.79 -9.80 3.61
N SER A 164 1.23 -9.04 2.60
CA SER A 164 0.51 -7.87 2.11
C SER A 164 0.41 -7.82 0.60
N VAL A 165 -0.64 -7.16 0.11
CA VAL A 165 -0.85 -6.85 -1.30
C VAL A 165 -1.44 -5.45 -1.42
N MET A 166 -0.98 -4.69 -2.42
CA MET A 166 -1.50 -3.37 -2.73
C MET A 166 -2.30 -3.43 -4.03
N LEU A 167 -3.57 -3.03 -3.96
CA LEU A 167 -4.49 -2.97 -5.11
C LEU A 167 -4.73 -1.52 -5.50
N ASP A 168 -4.39 -1.17 -6.74
CA ASP A 168 -4.57 0.15 -7.32
C ASP A 168 -5.71 0.17 -8.34
N PHE A 169 -6.66 1.07 -8.14
CA PHE A 169 -7.75 1.36 -9.08
C PHE A 169 -7.45 2.69 -9.76
N VAL A 170 -6.73 2.62 -10.89
CA VAL A 170 -6.17 3.80 -11.57
C VAL A 170 -7.25 4.79 -12.03
N THR A 171 -8.41 4.29 -12.48
CA THR A 171 -9.54 5.15 -12.91
C THR A 171 -10.22 5.88 -11.76
N SER A 172 -10.18 5.30 -10.57
CA SER A 172 -10.89 5.77 -9.38
C SER A 172 -9.99 6.48 -8.38
N ASN A 173 -8.68 6.52 -8.65
CA ASN A 173 -7.63 6.96 -7.74
C ASN A 173 -7.74 6.36 -6.32
N LEU A 174 -8.24 5.12 -6.23
CA LEU A 174 -8.30 4.38 -4.97
C LEU A 174 -7.16 3.38 -4.90
N ARG A 175 -6.52 3.31 -3.74
CA ARG A 175 -5.48 2.32 -3.45
C ARG A 175 -5.78 1.63 -2.14
N PHE A 176 -5.86 0.30 -2.17
CA PHE A 176 -6.08 -0.51 -0.98
C PHE A 176 -4.78 -1.18 -0.56
N VAL A 177 -4.43 -1.02 0.71
CA VAL A 177 -3.33 -1.74 1.35
C VAL A 177 -3.95 -2.85 2.19
N LEU A 178 -3.81 -4.08 1.72
CA LEU A 178 -4.40 -5.26 2.35
C LEU A 178 -3.30 -6.06 3.01
N VAL A 179 -3.40 -6.25 4.32
CA VAL A 179 -2.42 -6.98 5.13
C VAL A 179 -3.14 -8.12 5.84
N ARG A 180 -2.74 -9.36 5.59
CA ARG A 180 -3.29 -10.53 6.26
C ARG A 180 -2.97 -10.46 7.76
N GLY A 181 -4.00 -10.59 8.59
CA GLY A 181 -3.89 -10.44 10.04
C GLY A 181 -4.19 -9.02 10.54
N SER A 182 -4.33 -8.04 9.65
CA SER A 182 -4.68 -6.67 10.05
C SER A 182 -6.17 -6.56 10.37
N LEU A 183 -6.47 -5.97 11.53
CA LEU A 183 -7.84 -5.61 11.92
C LEU A 183 -8.37 -4.36 11.22
N TYR A 184 -7.52 -3.70 10.44
CA TYR A 184 -7.86 -2.48 9.72
C TYR A 184 -7.68 -2.67 8.23
N LEU A 185 -8.61 -2.11 7.48
CA LEU A 185 -8.51 -1.93 6.04
C LEU A 185 -8.07 -0.49 5.76
N THR A 186 -7.01 -0.35 4.99
CA THR A 186 -6.47 0.97 4.62
C THR A 186 -6.81 1.23 3.16
N CYS A 187 -7.58 2.30 2.93
CA CYS A 187 -7.84 2.86 1.62
C CYS A 187 -7.18 4.24 1.54
N LEU A 188 -6.40 4.45 0.49
CA LEU A 188 -5.78 5.72 0.16
C LEU A 188 -6.51 6.28 -1.06
N VAL A 189 -6.80 7.58 -1.03
CA VAL A 189 -7.46 8.29 -2.12
C VAL A 189 -6.47 9.34 -2.64
N ASP A 190 -5.99 9.16 -3.86
CA ASP A 190 -5.12 10.15 -4.51
C ASP A 190 -6.02 11.16 -5.25
N HIS A 191 -6.03 12.42 -4.78
CA HIS A 191 -6.97 13.48 -5.18
C HIS A 191 -8.42 13.24 -4.69
N GLY A 192 -8.79 13.98 -3.63
CA GLY A 192 -10.10 13.86 -3.00
C GLY A 192 -11.25 14.20 -3.94
N THR A 193 -12.29 13.39 -3.87
CA THR A 193 -13.64 13.76 -4.33
C THR A 193 -14.10 14.92 -3.44
N GLU A 194 -14.19 16.14 -3.99
CA GLU A 194 -14.86 17.27 -3.33
C GLU A 194 -16.38 17.09 -3.32
#